data_AF-A0A6L9YU23-F1
#
_entry.id   AF-A0A6L9YU23-F1
#
_cell.length_a   1.000
_cell.length_b   1.000
_cell.length_c   1.000
_cell.angle_alpha   90.00
_cell.angle_beta   90.00
_cell.angle_gamma   90.00
#
_symmetry.space_group_name_H-M   'P 1'
#
loop_
_entity.id
_entity.type
_entity.pdbx_description
1 polymer ?
#
loop_
_entity_poly.entity_id
_entity_poly.type
_entity_poly.pdbx_seq_one_letter_code
_entity_poly.pdbx_strand_id
1 'polypeptide(L)'
;MTDNYIYVITALLPLSACMLVFQVNPYNALVIRGILGAVAALVYAMFGAADVALTEALVGTMLAITLYAVAVRSSLTMRLGVIQDWEVEADGESLPDSKTKPDFGELMDDLRTILSKHYMRLELVTYTDRQSLHRALLAKEVHGTCTEDERWLFEQDQRGLAPGSTQKASPQDDQDQVAQEYETLPYHTQTRVQRLYEIMQSELSLSATSLTYVNIPEAGKDH
;
A
#
# COMPACT_ATOMS: atom_id res chain seq x y z
N MET A 1 -8.38 -11.84 -52.52
CA MET A 1 -7.67 -10.75 -51.79
C MET A 1 -8.50 -10.19 -50.62
N THR A 2 -9.82 -10.38 -50.60
CA THR A 2 -10.74 -9.91 -49.55
C THR A 2 -10.73 -10.72 -48.25
N ASP A 3 -10.22 -11.95 -48.22
CA ASP A 3 -10.30 -12.74 -46.97
C ASP A 3 -9.10 -12.52 -46.04
N ASN A 4 -7.98 -12.01 -46.57
CA ASN A 4 -6.75 -11.86 -45.80
C ASN A 4 -6.88 -10.85 -44.65
N TYR A 5 -7.63 -9.76 -44.85
CA TYR A 5 -7.88 -8.78 -43.78
C TYR A 5 -8.74 -9.37 -42.66
N ILE A 6 -9.66 -10.31 -42.97
CA ILE A 6 -10.49 -10.97 -41.96
C ILE A 6 -9.62 -11.82 -41.04
N TYR A 7 -8.69 -12.58 -41.60
CA TYR A 7 -7.73 -13.36 -40.81
C TYR A 7 -6.84 -12.47 -39.94
N VAL A 8 -6.34 -11.36 -40.49
CA VAL A 8 -5.52 -10.39 -39.73
C VAL A 8 -6.31 -9.82 -38.56
N ILE A 9 -7.51 -9.28 -38.80
CA ILE A 9 -8.38 -8.68 -37.77
C ILE A 9 -8.78 -9.71 -36.72
N THR A 10 -9.13 -10.93 -37.12
CA THR A 10 -9.49 -11.99 -36.18
C THR A 10 -8.30 -12.39 -35.33
N ALA A 11 -7.07 -12.38 -35.87
CA ALA A 11 -5.85 -12.66 -35.13
C ALA A 11 -5.44 -11.55 -34.15
N LEU A 12 -5.88 -10.30 -34.36
CA LEU A 12 -5.69 -9.21 -33.38
C LEU A 12 -6.44 -9.48 -32.06
N LEU A 13 -7.53 -10.24 -32.09
CA LEU A 13 -8.34 -10.54 -30.91
C LEU A 13 -7.58 -11.41 -29.88
N PRO A 14 -7.07 -12.61 -30.20
CA PRO A 14 -6.26 -13.39 -29.25
C PRO A 14 -4.94 -12.68 -28.89
N LEU A 15 -4.36 -11.90 -29.80
CA LEU A 15 -3.14 -11.13 -29.52
C LEU A 15 -3.39 -10.06 -28.45
N SER A 16 -4.45 -9.26 -28.59
CA SER A 16 -4.82 -8.24 -27.60
C SER A 16 -5.30 -8.86 -26.28
N ALA A 17 -5.95 -10.02 -26.31
CA ALA A 17 -6.31 -10.78 -25.12
C ALA A 17 -5.07 -11.25 -24.34
N CYS A 18 -4.07 -11.80 -25.03
CA CYS A 18 -2.80 -12.17 -24.41
C CYS A 18 -2.10 -10.95 -23.79
N MET A 19 -2.02 -9.85 -24.54
CA MET A 19 -1.43 -8.60 -24.06
C MET A 19 -2.12 -8.10 -22.79
N LEU A 20 -3.44 -8.22 -22.70
CA LEU A 20 -4.22 -7.83 -21.52
C LEU A 20 -3.88 -8.69 -20.30
N VAL A 21 -3.83 -10.02 -20.45
CA VAL A 21 -3.62 -10.96 -19.34
C VAL A 21 -2.22 -10.78 -18.71
N PHE A 22 -1.22 -10.43 -19.50
CA PHE A 22 0.15 -10.21 -19.01
C PHE A 22 0.42 -8.78 -18.52
N GLN A 23 -0.56 -7.88 -18.60
CA GLN A 23 -0.35 -6.50 -18.22
C GLN A 23 -0.35 -6.33 -16.69
N VAL A 24 0.79 -5.93 -16.12
CA VAL A 24 0.95 -5.71 -14.67
C VAL A 24 0.32 -4.39 -14.22
N ASN A 25 0.42 -3.34 -15.04
CA ASN A 25 -0.13 -2.02 -14.72
C ASN A 25 -1.64 -1.99 -15.00
N PRO A 26 -2.50 -1.73 -13.98
CA PRO A 26 -3.95 -1.77 -14.14
C PRO A 26 -4.50 -0.69 -15.10
N TYR A 27 -3.85 0.48 -15.19
CA TYR A 27 -4.25 1.53 -16.13
C TYR A 27 -4.01 1.10 -17.58
N ASN A 28 -2.84 0.53 -17.85
CA ASN A 28 -2.53 0.00 -19.18
C ASN A 28 -3.44 -1.20 -19.52
N ALA A 29 -3.74 -2.06 -18.54
CA ALA A 29 -4.64 -3.20 -18.73
C ALA A 29 -6.04 -2.74 -19.14
N LEU A 30 -6.52 -1.65 -18.54
CA LEU A 30 -7.81 -1.04 -18.84
C LEU A 30 -7.86 -0.42 -20.24
N VAL A 31 -6.77 0.22 -20.69
CA VAL A 31 -6.65 0.69 -22.09
C VAL A 31 -6.67 -0.48 -23.07
N ILE A 32 -5.87 -1.52 -22.82
CA ILE A 32 -5.82 -2.72 -23.67
C ILE A 32 -7.18 -3.43 -23.68
N ARG A 33 -7.92 -3.44 -22.56
CA ARG A 33 -9.30 -3.96 -22.49
C ARG A 33 -10.23 -3.23 -23.45
N GLY A 34 -10.10 -1.91 -23.55
CA GLY A 34 -10.84 -1.13 -24.53
C GLY A 34 -10.49 -1.45 -25.97
N ILE A 35 -9.20 -1.64 -26.27
CA ILE A 35 -8.75 -2.05 -27.61
C ILE A 35 -9.28 -3.44 -27.96
N LEU A 36 -9.15 -4.42 -27.06
CA LEU A 36 -9.66 -5.78 -27.23
C LEU A 36 -11.16 -5.77 -27.55
N GLY A 37 -11.93 -4.99 -26.79
CA GLY A 37 -13.37 -4.86 -27.00
C GLY A 37 -13.74 -4.16 -28.32
N ALA A 38 -13.00 -3.12 -28.71
CA ALA A 38 -13.20 -2.46 -30.00
C ALA A 38 -12.90 -3.40 -31.19
N VAL A 39 -11.84 -4.21 -31.07
CA VAL A 39 -11.53 -5.27 -32.04
C VAL A 39 -12.63 -6.32 -32.07
N ALA A 40 -13.15 -6.74 -30.92
CA ALA A 40 -14.26 -7.70 -30.84
C ALA A 40 -15.54 -7.16 -31.51
N ALA A 41 -15.94 -5.92 -31.22
CA ALA A 41 -17.08 -5.28 -31.87
C ALA A 41 -16.90 -5.19 -33.40
N LEU A 42 -15.69 -4.85 -33.86
CA LEU A 42 -15.35 -4.81 -35.28
C LEU A 42 -15.47 -6.19 -35.93
N VAL A 43 -14.97 -7.24 -35.26
CA VAL A 43 -15.11 -8.63 -35.72
C VAL A 43 -16.58 -9.01 -35.85
N TYR A 44 -17.41 -8.74 -34.83
CA TYR A 44 -18.84 -9.04 -34.89
C TYR A 44 -19.55 -8.32 -36.05
N ALA A 45 -19.23 -7.04 -36.28
CA ALA A 45 -19.79 -6.29 -37.39
C ALA A 45 -19.39 -6.88 -38.75
N MET A 46 -18.14 -7.33 -38.90
CA MET A 46 -17.66 -7.96 -40.14
C MET A 46 -18.35 -9.29 -40.45
N PHE A 47 -18.74 -10.06 -39.43
CA PHE A 47 -19.51 -11.29 -39.60
C PHE A 47 -21.02 -11.06 -39.74
N GLY A 48 -21.47 -9.80 -39.86
CA GLY A 48 -22.87 -9.45 -40.06
C GLY A 48 -23.71 -9.40 -38.78
N ALA A 49 -23.08 -9.53 -37.61
CA ALA A 49 -23.75 -9.47 -36.32
C ALA A 49 -23.76 -8.03 -35.77
N ALA A 50 -24.46 -7.12 -36.46
CA ALA A 50 -24.47 -5.70 -36.15
C ALA A 50 -25.02 -5.39 -34.74
N ASP A 51 -26.10 -6.05 -34.33
CA ASP A 51 -26.69 -5.85 -32.99
C ASP A 51 -25.73 -6.31 -31.89
N VAL A 52 -25.04 -7.43 -32.10
CA VAL A 52 -24.04 -7.96 -31.17
C VAL A 52 -22.85 -7.00 -31.08
N ALA A 53 -22.37 -6.49 -32.22
CA ALA A 53 -21.29 -5.52 -32.28
C ALA A 53 -21.61 -4.24 -31.50
N LEU A 54 -22.84 -3.73 -31.61
CA LEU A 54 -23.29 -2.55 -30.87
C LEU A 54 -23.32 -2.82 -29.36
N THR A 55 -23.83 -3.98 -28.94
CA THR A 55 -23.87 -4.34 -27.51
C THR A 55 -22.48 -4.61 -26.92
N GLU A 56 -21.56 -5.18 -27.70
CA GLU A 56 -20.17 -5.33 -27.30
C GLU A 56 -19.55 -3.95 -27.10
N ALA A 57 -19.67 -3.04 -28.06
CA ALA A 57 -19.13 -1.69 -27.94
C ALA A 57 -19.71 -0.94 -26.71
N LEU A 58 -21.02 -0.96 -26.52
CA LEU A 58 -21.67 -0.18 -25.45
C LEU A 58 -21.55 -0.83 -24.08
N VAL A 59 -22.04 -2.05 -23.93
CA VAL A 59 -22.12 -2.73 -22.63
C VAL A 59 -20.83 -3.50 -22.35
N GLY A 60 -20.29 -4.20 -23.35
CA GLY A 60 -19.08 -5.00 -23.23
C GLY A 60 -17.81 -4.16 -23.01
N THR A 61 -17.69 -3.02 -23.70
CA THR A 61 -16.50 -2.15 -23.61
C THR A 61 -16.74 -0.90 -22.79
N MET A 62 -17.66 -0.01 -23.17
CA MET A 62 -17.75 1.32 -22.57
C MET A 62 -18.19 1.27 -21.10
N LEU A 63 -19.24 0.50 -20.79
CA LEU A 63 -19.70 0.32 -19.42
C LEU A 63 -18.67 -0.43 -18.58
N ALA A 64 -18.14 -1.54 -19.08
CA ALA A 64 -17.15 -2.33 -18.35
C ALA A 64 -15.89 -1.50 -18.03
N ILE A 65 -15.34 -0.77 -19.01
CA ILE A 65 -14.18 0.11 -18.81
C ILE A 65 -14.47 1.17 -17.76
N THR A 66 -15.68 1.75 -17.79
CA THR A 66 -16.07 2.78 -16.83
C THR A 66 -16.12 2.22 -15.40
N LEU A 67 -16.76 1.06 -15.23
CA LEU A 67 -16.82 0.38 -13.93
C LEU A 67 -15.45 -0.05 -13.44
N TYR A 68 -14.59 -0.58 -14.33
CA TYR A 68 -13.22 -0.92 -13.99
C TYR A 68 -12.40 0.32 -13.65
N ALA A 69 -12.59 1.45 -14.32
CA ALA A 69 -11.87 2.68 -14.02
C ALA A 69 -12.24 3.21 -12.63
N VAL A 70 -13.53 3.17 -12.29
CA VAL A 70 -14.01 3.49 -10.94
C VAL A 70 -13.43 2.52 -9.92
N ALA A 71 -13.45 1.21 -10.20
CA ALA A 71 -12.90 0.19 -9.33
C ALA A 71 -11.41 0.42 -9.07
N VAL A 72 -10.59 0.53 -10.11
CA VAL A 72 -9.14 0.81 -10.05
C VAL A 72 -8.86 2.07 -9.25
N ARG A 73 -9.59 3.16 -9.52
CA ARG A 73 -9.42 4.43 -8.81
C ARG A 73 -9.77 4.31 -7.32
N SER A 74 -10.79 3.52 -6.98
CA SER A 74 -11.24 3.32 -5.60
C SER A 74 -10.43 2.29 -4.82
N SER A 75 -9.80 1.32 -5.49
CA SER A 75 -9.10 0.20 -4.85
C SER A 75 -7.60 0.43 -4.67
N LEU A 76 -7.00 1.35 -5.41
CA LEU A 76 -5.57 1.66 -5.37
C LEU A 76 -5.24 2.83 -4.43
N THR A 77 -5.96 2.95 -3.32
CA THR A 77 -5.66 3.92 -2.26
C THR A 77 -5.38 3.20 -0.95
N MET A 78 -4.24 3.50 -0.34
CA MET A 78 -3.92 3.07 1.01
C MET A 78 -4.24 4.22 1.96
N ARG A 79 -5.27 4.02 2.79
CA ARG A 79 -5.62 4.93 3.88
C ARG A 79 -4.79 4.62 5.12
N LEU A 80 -3.93 5.54 5.55
CA LEU A 80 -3.10 5.43 6.73
C LEU A 80 -3.63 6.39 7.80
N GLY A 81 -3.94 5.86 8.98
CA GLY A 81 -4.39 6.66 10.12
C GLY A 81 -3.22 7.21 10.95
N VAL A 82 -3.25 8.49 11.31
CA VAL A 82 -2.24 9.14 12.18
C VAL A 82 -2.95 9.96 13.27
N ILE A 83 -2.31 10.15 14.42
CA ILE A 83 -2.84 10.92 15.55
C ILE A 83 -2.57 12.40 15.32
N GLN A 84 -3.57 13.28 15.42
CA GLN A 84 -3.57 14.72 15.06
C GLN A 84 -2.41 15.57 15.62
N ASP A 85 -1.76 15.16 16.70
CA ASP A 85 -0.64 15.88 17.31
C ASP A 85 0.55 16.13 16.36
N TRP A 86 0.65 15.39 15.26
CA TRP A 86 1.67 15.51 14.21
C TRP A 86 1.55 16.73 13.27
N GLU A 87 0.39 17.36 13.09
CA GLU A 87 0.25 18.54 12.20
C GLU A 87 0.79 19.82 12.86
N VAL A 88 0.88 19.85 14.20
CA VAL A 88 1.26 21.05 14.96
C VAL A 88 2.78 21.25 15.00
N GLU A 89 3.58 20.21 14.76
CA GLU A 89 5.06 20.29 14.74
C GLU A 89 5.64 20.63 13.36
N ALA A 90 4.86 20.57 12.28
CA ALA A 90 5.34 20.82 10.91
C ALA A 90 5.50 22.32 10.56
N ASP A 91 4.78 23.21 11.24
CA ASP A 91 4.78 24.67 10.97
C ASP A 91 5.55 25.49 12.04
N GLY A 92 6.16 24.82 13.03
CA GLY A 92 6.95 25.46 14.08
C GLY A 92 8.44 25.49 13.73
N GLU A 93 8.97 26.69 13.53
CA GLU A 93 10.39 26.97 13.29
C GLU A 93 11.30 26.12 14.19
N SER A 94 11.98 25.13 13.61
CA SER A 94 12.86 24.22 14.34
C SER A 94 14.07 24.97 14.87
N LEU A 95 14.15 25.15 16.20
CA LEU A 95 15.43 25.44 16.85
C LEU A 95 16.38 24.25 16.64
N PRO A 96 17.64 24.47 16.24
CA PRO A 96 18.58 23.38 16.03
C PRO A 96 19.22 23.05 17.38
N ASP A 97 18.69 22.05 18.10
CA ASP A 97 19.44 21.48 19.21
C ASP A 97 19.25 19.96 19.34
N SER A 98 20.29 19.26 18.88
CA SER A 98 20.75 17.91 19.23
C SER A 98 19.76 16.71 19.22
N LYS A 99 20.11 15.71 18.40
CA LYS A 99 19.60 14.31 18.32
C LYS A 99 18.34 14.10 17.46
N THR A 100 18.59 14.08 16.15
CA THR A 100 17.68 13.84 15.03
C THR A 100 16.71 12.66 15.27
N LYS A 101 15.50 12.96 15.73
CA LYS A 101 14.32 12.13 15.47
C LYS A 101 14.17 12.10 13.94
N PRO A 102 14.06 10.93 13.29
CA PRO A 102 13.75 10.90 11.87
C PRO A 102 12.46 11.68 11.66
N ASP A 103 12.50 12.65 10.75
CA ASP A 103 11.38 13.52 10.47
C ASP A 103 10.21 12.63 10.01
N PHE A 104 9.05 12.81 10.64
CA PHE A 104 7.85 12.09 10.24
C PHE A 104 7.53 12.35 8.75
N GLY A 105 7.90 13.54 8.25
CA GLY A 105 7.84 13.90 6.84
C GLY A 105 8.65 12.95 5.95
N GLU A 106 9.88 12.61 6.34
CA GLU A 106 10.76 11.72 5.57
C GLU A 106 10.18 10.30 5.46
N LEU A 107 9.68 9.75 6.57
CA LEU A 107 8.99 8.44 6.59
C LEU A 107 7.74 8.44 5.68
N MET A 108 6.98 9.54 5.68
CA MET A 108 5.78 9.67 4.87
C MET A 108 6.10 9.77 3.37
N ASP A 109 7.17 10.50 3.03
CA ASP A 109 7.66 10.62 1.66
C ASP A 109 8.24 9.29 1.16
N ASP A 110 8.94 8.54 2.00
CA ASP A 110 9.39 7.18 1.70
C ASP A 110 8.21 6.23 1.44
N LEU A 111 7.20 6.25 2.31
CA LEU A 111 5.98 5.45 2.13
C LEU A 111 5.24 5.83 0.84
N ARG A 112 5.12 7.12 0.56
CA ARG A 112 4.53 7.61 -0.69
C ARG A 112 5.32 7.12 -1.90
N THR A 113 6.65 7.14 -1.82
CA THR A 113 7.53 6.67 -2.89
C THR A 113 7.35 5.18 -3.14
N ILE A 114 7.36 4.36 -2.08
CA ILE A 114 7.17 2.91 -2.17
C ILE A 114 5.80 2.56 -2.75
N LEU A 115 4.73 3.17 -2.22
CA LEU A 115 3.36 2.90 -2.68
C LEU A 115 3.14 3.33 -4.13
N SER A 116 3.78 4.43 -4.56
CA SER A 116 3.68 4.92 -5.94
C SER A 116 4.25 3.93 -6.96
N LYS A 117 5.30 3.17 -6.61
CA LYS A 117 5.86 2.10 -7.47
C LYS A 117 4.86 0.97 -7.72
N HIS A 118 3.98 0.73 -6.75
CA HIS A 118 2.93 -0.30 -6.83
C HIS A 118 1.57 0.28 -7.25
N TYR A 119 1.56 1.45 -7.89
CA TYR A 119 0.36 2.14 -8.40
C TYR A 119 -0.66 2.53 -7.32
N MET A 120 -0.27 2.56 -6.05
CA MET A 120 -1.13 2.94 -4.93
C MET A 120 -0.88 4.38 -4.50
N ARG A 121 -1.95 5.06 -4.09
CA ARG A 121 -1.89 6.41 -3.51
C ARG A 121 -2.02 6.34 -1.99
N LEU A 122 -1.14 7.03 -1.29
CA LEU A 122 -1.23 7.20 0.16
C LEU A 122 -2.22 8.34 0.50
N GLU A 123 -3.22 8.02 1.30
CA GLU A 123 -4.19 8.97 1.86
C GLU A 123 -4.06 8.95 3.38
N LEU A 124 -3.80 10.12 3.96
CA LEU A 124 -3.62 10.26 5.40
C LEU A 124 -4.94 10.67 6.05
N VAL A 125 -5.32 9.97 7.11
CA VAL A 125 -6.55 10.25 7.86
C VAL A 125 -6.16 10.54 9.31
N THR A 126 -6.49 11.72 9.80
CA THR A 126 -6.11 12.16 11.15
C THR A 126 -7.19 11.80 12.17
N TYR A 127 -6.76 11.37 13.36
CA TYR A 127 -7.63 11.01 14.47
C TYR A 127 -7.18 11.71 15.75
N THR A 128 -8.12 12.09 16.61
CA THR A 128 -7.84 12.82 17.86
C THR A 128 -7.37 11.92 19.00
N ASP A 129 -7.64 10.62 18.93
CA ASP A 129 -7.35 9.69 20.03
C ASP A 129 -6.92 8.31 19.53
N ARG A 130 -6.06 7.63 20.31
CA ARG A 130 -5.55 6.29 20.00
C ARG A 130 -6.67 5.25 19.96
N GLN A 131 -7.73 5.38 20.78
CA GLN A 131 -8.85 4.44 20.77
C GLN A 131 -9.67 4.59 19.49
N SER A 132 -9.91 5.83 19.03
CA SER A 132 -10.59 6.10 17.77
C SER A 132 -9.80 5.58 16.57
N LEU A 133 -8.48 5.76 16.57
CA LEU A 133 -7.59 5.24 15.54
C LEU A 133 -7.58 3.70 15.49
N HIS A 134 -7.47 3.05 16.65
CA HIS A 134 -7.51 1.59 16.74
C HIS A 134 -8.90 1.05 16.35
N ARG A 135 -9.98 1.73 16.75
CA ARG A 135 -11.34 1.39 16.33
C ARG A 135 -11.52 1.51 14.82
N ALA A 136 -10.97 2.55 14.19
CA ALA A 136 -10.99 2.71 12.74
C ALA A 136 -10.23 1.60 12.00
N LEU A 137 -9.12 1.12 12.57
CA LEU A 137 -8.38 -0.04 12.04
C LEU A 137 -9.21 -1.32 12.13
N LEU A 138 -9.85 -1.57 13.28
CA LEU A 138 -10.74 -2.73 13.49
C LEU A 138 -11.99 -2.66 12.61
N ALA A 139 -12.57 -1.48 12.44
CA ALA A 139 -13.72 -1.21 11.58
C ALA A 139 -13.37 -1.23 10.08
N LYS A 140 -12.10 -1.46 9.73
CA LYS A 140 -11.56 -1.50 8.35
C LYS A 140 -11.66 -0.17 7.59
N GLU A 141 -11.88 0.95 8.28
CA GLU A 141 -11.93 2.29 7.68
C GLU A 141 -10.56 2.74 7.19
N VAL A 142 -9.50 2.36 7.91
CA VAL A 142 -8.10 2.54 7.52
C VAL A 142 -7.41 1.20 7.24
N HIS A 143 -6.35 1.24 6.44
CA HIS A 143 -5.55 0.06 6.06
C HIS A 143 -4.34 -0.14 6.97
N GLY A 144 -3.91 0.92 7.63
CA GLY A 144 -2.88 0.88 8.66
C GLY A 144 -2.93 2.11 9.55
N THR A 145 -2.12 2.10 10.59
CA THR A 145 -1.97 3.20 11.54
C THR A 145 -0.49 3.45 11.79
N CYS A 146 -0.06 4.71 11.84
CA CYS A 146 1.29 5.06 12.29
C CYS A 146 1.18 5.84 13.59
N THR A 147 1.89 5.38 14.61
CA THR A 147 1.93 6.01 15.93
C THR A 147 3.36 6.13 16.40
N GLU A 148 3.66 7.16 17.16
CA GLU A 148 4.96 7.24 17.83
C GLU A 148 5.09 6.12 18.87
N ASP A 149 6.29 5.55 18.95
CA ASP A 149 6.63 4.64 20.03
C ASP A 149 7.17 5.48 21.20
N GLU A 150 6.32 5.65 22.22
CA GLU A 150 6.66 6.37 23.45
C GLU A 150 7.89 5.75 24.16
N ARG A 151 8.21 4.47 23.90
CA ARG A 151 9.38 3.79 24.49
C ARG A 151 10.70 4.38 24.02
N TRP A 152 10.75 4.98 22.83
CA TRP A 152 11.96 5.64 22.32
C TRP A 152 12.34 6.86 23.17
N LEU A 153 11.34 7.66 23.57
CA LEU A 153 11.53 8.86 24.39
C LEU A 153 12.08 8.52 25.78
N PHE A 154 11.61 7.42 26.40
CA PHE A 154 12.06 7.00 27.73
C PHE A 154 13.49 6.41 27.77
N GLU A 155 13.91 5.68 26.72
CA GLU A 155 15.26 5.12 26.67
C GLU A 155 16.34 6.15 26.29
N GLN A 156 15.99 7.18 25.52
CA GLN A 156 16.93 8.23 25.15
C GLN A 156 17.29 9.13 26.35
N ASP A 157 16.33 9.38 27.24
CA ASP A 157 16.53 10.15 28.47
C ASP A 157 17.46 9.40 29.45
N GLN A 158 17.35 8.07 29.55
CA GLN A 158 18.27 7.25 30.35
C GLN A 158 19.69 7.13 29.76
N ARG A 159 19.85 7.12 28.43
CA ARG A 159 21.19 7.15 27.79
C ARG A 159 21.88 8.52 27.89
N GLY A 160 21.16 9.57 28.28
CA GLY A 160 21.71 10.92 28.46
C GLY A 160 22.45 11.15 29.78
N LEU A 161 22.28 10.29 30.79
CA LEU A 161 22.70 10.57 32.18
C LEU A 161 23.83 9.70 32.74
N ALA A 162 24.42 8.78 31.97
CA ALA A 162 25.50 7.91 32.46
C ALA A 162 26.85 8.21 31.78
N PRO A 163 27.83 8.85 32.46
CA PRO A 163 29.22 8.80 32.03
C PRO A 163 29.85 7.50 32.51
N GLY A 164 30.21 6.62 31.58
CA GLY A 164 31.28 5.62 31.70
C GLY A 164 31.19 4.61 32.85
N SER A 165 30.73 3.40 32.54
CA SER A 165 31.27 2.10 33.00
C SER A 165 30.28 1.02 32.55
N THR A 166 30.69 -0.08 31.93
CA THR A 166 31.09 -1.30 32.64
C THR A 166 31.83 -2.16 31.61
N GLN A 167 33.15 -2.19 31.63
CA GLN A 167 33.96 -3.15 32.38
C GLN A 167 33.57 -4.62 32.15
N LYS A 168 34.38 -5.24 31.30
CA LYS A 168 34.49 -6.67 31.05
C LYS A 168 34.64 -7.45 32.38
N ALA A 169 33.72 -8.35 32.67
CA ALA A 169 33.93 -9.48 33.58
C ALA A 169 33.03 -10.65 33.15
N SER A 170 33.64 -11.73 32.68
CA SER A 170 33.06 -13.08 32.62
C SER A 170 33.69 -13.91 33.75
N PRO A 171 33.24 -15.15 34.07
CA PRO A 171 32.16 -15.94 33.47
C PRO A 171 31.19 -16.57 34.50
N GLN A 172 30.21 -17.33 33.99
CA GLN A 172 29.62 -18.54 34.60
C GLN A 172 28.20 -18.39 35.21
N ASP A 173 27.16 -18.62 34.40
CA ASP A 173 26.46 -19.92 34.36
C ASP A 173 25.35 -19.89 33.30
N ASP A 174 25.25 -21.00 32.56
CA ASP A 174 24.36 -21.23 31.43
C ASP A 174 22.88 -21.16 31.81
N GLN A 175 22.14 -20.27 31.13
CA GLN A 175 20.81 -20.61 30.61
C GLN A 175 20.41 -19.61 29.51
N ASP A 176 20.30 -20.13 28.30
CA ASP A 176 19.86 -19.45 27.08
C ASP A 176 18.51 -18.74 27.27
N GLN A 177 18.56 -17.42 27.49
CA GLN A 177 17.51 -16.52 27.07
C GLN A 177 18.11 -15.56 26.06
N VAL A 178 17.85 -15.84 24.78
CA VAL A 178 18.09 -14.91 23.68
C VAL A 178 17.21 -13.68 23.94
N ALA A 179 17.77 -12.69 24.62
CA ALA A 179 17.20 -11.36 24.69
C ALA A 179 17.19 -10.83 23.25
N GLN A 180 16.02 -10.84 22.62
CA GLN A 180 15.82 -10.10 21.39
C GLN A 180 15.94 -8.62 21.75
N GLU A 181 17.11 -8.02 21.49
CA GLU A 181 17.27 -6.57 21.41
C GLU A 181 16.30 -6.07 20.35
N TYR A 182 15.11 -5.65 20.77
CA TYR A 182 14.26 -4.83 19.94
C TYR A 182 14.93 -3.45 19.90
N GLU A 183 15.47 -3.08 18.75
CA GLU A 183 15.92 -1.72 18.50
C GLU A 183 14.69 -0.82 18.71
N THR A 184 14.70 0.00 19.76
CA THR A 184 13.61 0.95 20.02
C THR A 184 13.63 1.97 18.89
N LEU A 185 12.58 1.94 18.07
CA LEU A 185 12.42 2.79 16.90
C LEU A 185 11.40 3.88 17.21
N PRO A 186 11.56 5.10 16.68
CA PRO A 186 10.74 6.25 17.05
C PRO A 186 9.28 6.13 16.58
N TYR A 187 9.01 5.34 15.53
CA TYR A 187 7.67 5.11 15.03
C TYR A 187 7.29 3.63 15.04
N HIS A 188 5.99 3.39 15.15
CA HIS A 188 5.35 2.09 15.05
C HIS A 188 4.24 2.16 14.00
N THR A 189 4.40 1.40 12.92
CA THR A 189 3.40 1.28 11.86
C THR A 189 2.71 -0.08 11.93
N GLN A 190 1.39 -0.09 12.01
CA GLN A 190 0.58 -1.30 11.97
C GLN A 190 -0.21 -1.37 10.67
N THR A 191 -0.32 -2.55 10.07
CA THR A 191 -1.22 -2.77 8.92
C THR A 191 -2.00 -4.06 9.05
N ARG A 192 -3.26 -4.02 8.59
CA ARG A 192 -4.13 -5.21 8.51
C ARG A 192 -4.03 -5.96 7.18
N VAL A 193 -3.36 -5.38 6.18
CA VAL A 193 -3.28 -5.94 4.83
C VAL A 193 -1.93 -6.61 4.68
N GLN A 194 -1.93 -7.95 4.59
CA GLN A 194 -0.71 -8.73 4.49
C GLN A 194 0.18 -8.31 3.31
N ARG A 195 -0.42 -8.03 2.14
CA ARG A 195 0.35 -7.60 0.98
C ARG A 195 1.05 -6.25 1.20
N LEU A 196 0.41 -5.32 1.90
CA LEU A 196 1.02 -4.04 2.26
C LEU A 196 2.16 -4.25 3.27
N TYR A 197 1.95 -5.15 4.24
CA TYR A 197 3.02 -5.54 5.17
C TYR A 197 4.25 -6.08 4.44
N GLU A 198 4.07 -7.01 3.49
CA GLU A 198 5.18 -7.57 2.72
C GLU A 198 5.93 -6.51 1.89
N ILE A 199 5.19 -5.63 1.21
CA ILE A 199 5.78 -4.54 0.42
C ILE A 199 6.60 -3.62 1.34
N MET A 200 5.98 -3.18 2.45
CA MET A 200 6.61 -2.28 3.41
C MET A 200 7.83 -2.94 4.08
N GLN A 201 7.75 -4.21 4.45
CA GLN A 201 8.87 -4.94 5.05
C GLN A 201 10.05 -5.10 4.08
N SER A 202 9.77 -5.24 2.78
CA SER A 202 10.82 -5.43 1.77
C SER A 202 11.47 -4.12 1.31
N GLU A 203 10.74 -3.00 1.35
CA GLU A 203 11.20 -1.72 0.78
C GLU A 203 11.44 -0.61 1.80
N LEU A 204 10.88 -0.66 3.02
CA LEU A 204 11.23 0.30 4.08
C LEU A 204 12.56 -0.09 4.71
N SER A 205 13.43 0.91 4.85
CA SER A 205 14.52 0.86 5.81
C SER A 205 13.92 0.79 7.22
N LEU A 206 14.13 -0.33 7.93
CA LEU A 206 13.68 -0.55 9.31
C LEU A 206 14.29 0.44 10.33
N SER A 207 15.11 1.40 9.88
CA SER A 207 15.74 2.41 10.72
C SER A 207 14.78 3.50 11.23
N ALA A 208 13.59 3.64 10.64
CA ALA A 208 12.64 4.69 11.01
C ALA A 208 11.38 4.18 11.74
N THR A 209 10.90 2.96 11.46
CA THR A 209 9.64 2.46 12.03
C THR A 209 9.65 0.95 12.28
N SER A 210 9.03 0.53 13.39
CA SER A 210 8.71 -0.87 13.65
C SER A 210 7.40 -1.24 12.96
N LEU A 211 7.40 -2.30 12.14
CA LEU A 211 6.25 -2.71 11.34
C LEU A 211 5.56 -3.93 11.97
N THR A 212 4.26 -3.84 12.24
CA THR A 212 3.46 -4.95 12.79
C THR A 212 2.25 -5.28 11.92
N TYR A 213 2.06 -6.58 11.67
CA TYR A 213 0.88 -7.09 11.00
C TYR A 213 -0.21 -7.42 12.04
N VAL A 214 -1.41 -6.85 11.85
CA VAL A 214 -2.57 -7.15 12.69
C VAL A 214 -3.54 -8.02 11.91
N ASN A 215 -3.62 -9.29 12.29
CA ASN A 215 -4.64 -10.19 11.75
C ASN A 215 -5.97 -9.92 12.44
N ILE A 216 -6.87 -9.22 11.76
CA ILE A 216 -8.23 -8.98 12.24
C ILE A 216 -9.08 -10.17 11.77
N PRO A 217 -9.52 -11.07 12.67
CA PRO A 217 -10.37 -12.18 12.28
C PRO A 217 -11.63 -11.64 11.60
N GLU A 218 -12.02 -12.25 10.48
CA GLU A 218 -13.27 -11.90 9.80
C GLU A 218 -14.43 -12.17 10.76
N ALA A 219 -15.03 -11.10 11.29
CA ALA A 219 -16.31 -11.18 11.97
C ALA A 219 -17.35 -11.68 10.97
N GLY A 220 -17.58 -12.99 10.91
CA GLY A 220 -18.61 -13.59 10.05
C GLY A 220 -18.37 -15.01 9.53
N LYS A 221 -17.84 -15.95 10.33
CA LYS A 221 -17.99 -17.39 10.06
C LYS A 221 -18.41 -18.16 11.32
N ASP A 222 -19.63 -17.87 11.76
CA ASP A 222 -20.46 -18.85 12.46
C ASP A 222 -21.57 -19.30 11.48
N HIS A 223 -21.31 -20.37 10.75
CA HIS A 223 -22.33 -21.20 10.09
C HIS A 223 -21.87 -22.66 10.08
#